data_AF-E0Q6V3-F1
#
_entry.id   AF-E0Q6V3-F1
#
_cell.length_a   1.000
_cell.length_b   1.000
_cell.length_c   1.000
_cell.angle_alpha   90.00
_cell.angle_beta   90.00
_cell.angle_gamma   90.00
#
_symmetry.space_group_name_H-M   'P 1'
#
loop_
_entity.id
_entity.type
_entity.pdbx_description
1 polymer ?
#
loop_
_entity_poly.entity_id
_entity_poly.type
_entity_poly.pdbx_seq_one_letter_code
_entity_poly.pdbx_strand_id
1 'polypeptide(L)'
;MEQPKLPSGVSWGERTRAWWASLASVAGVDGWTSADWQFAMDTALVHDAVWNGGELKYMQELRQREQALGITPAARPAKSSVEVAVEKVTETPLQRITERRIERRNNASRKSSANV
;
A
#
# COMPACT_ATOMS: atom_id res chain seq x y z
N MET A 1 -3.54 -5.72 15.41
CA MET A 1 -4.24 -5.22 16.62
C MET A 1 -5.72 -5.54 16.48
N GLU A 2 -6.45 -5.89 17.55
CA GLU A 2 -7.89 -6.16 17.42
C GLU A 2 -8.70 -4.88 17.16
N GLN A 3 -9.79 -5.00 16.40
CA GLN A 3 -10.68 -3.88 16.12
C GLN A 3 -11.36 -3.37 17.39
N PRO A 4 -11.25 -2.07 17.73
CA PRO A 4 -11.92 -1.51 18.89
C PRO A 4 -13.44 -1.44 18.68
N LYS A 5 -14.19 -1.48 19.78
CA LYS A 5 -15.63 -1.24 19.77
C LYS A 5 -15.91 0.22 19.46
N LEU A 6 -17.01 0.48 18.75
CA LEU A 6 -17.51 1.85 18.58
C LEU A 6 -17.82 2.48 19.96
N PRO A 7 -17.56 3.79 20.13
CA PRO A 7 -17.88 4.52 21.35
C PRO A 7 -19.36 4.43 21.68
N SER A 8 -19.68 4.12 22.93
CA SER A 8 -21.06 3.97 23.41
C SER A 8 -21.78 5.31 23.64
N GLY A 9 -21.07 6.44 23.59
CA GLY A 9 -21.63 7.79 23.79
C GLY A 9 -22.29 8.40 22.54
N VAL A 10 -22.25 7.71 21.40
CA VAL A 10 -22.80 8.17 20.13
C VAL A 10 -23.86 7.18 19.65
N SER A 11 -25.01 7.69 19.20
CA SER A 11 -26.08 6.88 18.62
C SER A 11 -25.78 6.57 17.16
N TRP A 12 -24.98 5.52 16.93
CA TRP A 12 -24.60 5.08 15.59
C TRP A 12 -25.77 4.49 14.80
N GLY A 13 -25.96 4.97 13.57
CA GLY A 13 -26.89 4.39 12.61
C GLY A 13 -26.54 2.93 12.29
N GLU A 14 -27.54 2.14 11.89
CA GLU A 14 -27.36 0.74 11.53
C GLU A 14 -26.31 0.55 10.43
N ARG A 15 -26.34 1.42 9.42
CA ARG A 15 -25.40 1.38 8.29
C ARG A 15 -23.96 1.65 8.71
N THR A 16 -23.73 2.58 9.64
CA THR A 16 -22.40 2.86 10.20
C THR A 16 -21.88 1.71 11.04
N ARG A 17 -22.74 1.07 11.84
CA ARG A 17 -22.36 -0.13 12.60
C ARG A 17 -21.99 -1.30 11.70
N ALA A 18 -22.75 -1.52 10.64
CA ALA A 18 -22.46 -2.54 9.64
C ALA A 18 -21.14 -2.25 8.90
N TRP A 19 -20.93 -1.00 8.47
CA TRP A 19 -19.67 -0.55 7.87
C TRP A 19 -18.48 -0.77 8.82
N TRP A 20 -18.59 -0.35 10.07
CA TRP A 20 -17.55 -0.56 11.07
C TRP A 20 -17.20 -2.04 11.21
N ALA A 21 -18.20 -2.91 11.41
CA ALA A 21 -17.99 -4.36 11.54
C ALA A 21 -17.32 -4.97 10.30
N SER A 22 -17.54 -4.41 9.11
CA SER A 22 -16.91 -4.89 7.88
C SER A 22 -15.40 -4.61 7.81
N LEU A 23 -14.89 -3.62 8.55
CA LEU A 23 -13.47 -3.25 8.53
C LEU A 23 -12.56 -4.41 8.98
N ALA A 24 -13.01 -5.27 9.89
CA ALA A 24 -12.29 -6.49 10.29
C ALA A 24 -12.01 -7.46 9.13
N SER A 25 -12.76 -7.37 8.03
CA SER A 25 -12.57 -8.22 6.85
C SER A 25 -11.66 -7.59 5.78
N VAL A 26 -11.19 -6.37 6.00
CA VAL A 26 -10.34 -5.64 5.04
C VAL A 26 -8.94 -6.26 5.03
N ALA A 27 -8.45 -6.58 3.83
CA ALA A 27 -7.10 -7.12 3.67
C ALA A 27 -6.06 -6.14 4.23
N GLY A 28 -5.19 -6.62 5.13
CA GLY A 28 -4.14 -5.82 5.75
C GLY A 28 -4.55 -5.13 7.06
N VAL A 29 -5.80 -5.28 7.52
CA VAL A 29 -6.27 -4.71 8.79
C VAL A 29 -5.51 -5.24 10.01
N ASP A 30 -4.96 -6.46 9.93
CA ASP A 30 -4.14 -7.06 11.00
C ASP A 30 -2.92 -6.19 11.37
N GLY A 31 -2.38 -5.47 10.38
CA GLY A 31 -1.25 -4.56 10.52
C GLY A 31 -1.61 -3.15 10.98
N TRP A 32 -2.89 -2.84 11.18
CA TRP A 32 -3.31 -1.52 11.64
C TRP A 32 -2.80 -1.24 13.06
N THR A 33 -2.31 -0.01 13.22
CA THR A 33 -1.87 0.58 14.48
C THR A 33 -3.02 1.30 15.20
N SER A 34 -2.76 1.81 16.40
CA SER A 34 -3.78 2.61 17.10
C SER A 34 -4.15 3.89 16.33
N ALA A 35 -3.21 4.47 15.59
CA ALA A 35 -3.45 5.67 14.77
C ALA A 35 -4.39 5.36 13.60
N ASP A 36 -4.25 4.20 12.97
CA ASP A 36 -5.14 3.76 11.89
C ASP A 36 -6.56 3.54 12.40
N TRP A 37 -6.71 2.90 13.58
CA TRP A 37 -8.01 2.74 14.23
C TRP A 37 -8.64 4.06 14.67
N GLN A 38 -7.82 5.02 15.13
CA GLN A 38 -8.29 6.37 15.46
C GLN A 38 -8.80 7.08 14.19
N PHE A 39 -8.07 6.97 13.09
CA PHE A 39 -8.50 7.55 11.81
C PHE A 39 -9.78 6.89 11.27
N ALA A 40 -9.91 5.57 11.42
CA ALA A 40 -11.15 4.86 11.11
C ALA A 40 -12.31 5.37 11.98
N MET A 41 -12.08 5.66 13.26
CA MET A 41 -13.08 6.20 14.17
C MET A 41 -13.57 7.58 13.72
N ASP A 42 -12.66 8.48 13.37
CA ASP A 42 -13.01 9.80 12.84
C ASP A 42 -13.78 9.68 11.53
N THR A 43 -13.45 8.67 10.71
CA THR A 43 -14.17 8.35 9.48
C THR A 43 -15.58 7.82 9.78
N ALA A 44 -15.77 7.07 10.87
CA ALA A 44 -17.08 6.60 11.31
C ALA A 44 -18.04 7.76 11.61
N LEU A 45 -17.54 8.84 12.22
CA LEU A 45 -18.35 10.04 12.49
C LEU A 45 -18.87 10.69 11.20
N VAL A 46 -17.99 10.82 10.20
CA VAL A 46 -18.36 11.36 8.88
C VAL A 46 -19.33 10.42 8.15
N HIS A 47 -19.07 9.11 8.22
CA HIS A 47 -19.96 8.09 7.66
C HIS A 47 -21.36 8.16 8.28
N ASP A 48 -21.46 8.33 9.59
CA ASP A 48 -22.76 8.46 10.27
C ASP A 48 -23.48 9.75 9.90
N ALA A 49 -22.78 10.89 9.87
CA ALA A 49 -23.35 12.16 9.45
C ALA A 49 -23.97 12.06 8.03
N VAL A 50 -23.32 11.34 7.12
CA VAL A 50 -23.82 11.10 5.76
C VAL A 50 -25.02 10.14 5.75
N TRP A 51 -24.86 8.95 6.32
CA TRP A 51 -25.85 7.86 6.12
C TRP A 51 -27.01 7.90 7.10
N ASN A 52 -26.79 8.36 8.31
CA ASN A 52 -27.80 8.49 9.36
C ASN A 52 -28.31 9.93 9.44
N GLY A 53 -27.41 10.92 9.36
CA GLY A 53 -27.75 12.34 9.41
C GLY A 53 -28.23 12.95 8.08
N GLY A 54 -27.98 12.29 6.94
CA GLY A 54 -28.35 12.80 5.61
C GLY A 54 -27.50 13.96 5.11
N GLU A 55 -26.34 14.22 5.72
CA GLU A 55 -25.49 15.37 5.42
C GLU A 55 -24.62 15.15 4.17
N LEU A 56 -25.24 15.15 2.99
CA LEU A 56 -24.59 14.85 1.71
C LEU A 56 -23.40 15.76 1.35
N LYS A 57 -23.28 16.94 1.98
CA LYS A 57 -22.12 17.83 1.83
C LYS A 57 -20.79 17.16 2.21
N TYR A 58 -20.83 16.13 3.06
CA TYR A 58 -19.64 15.38 3.49
C TYR A 58 -19.29 14.19 2.59
N MET A 59 -20.07 13.90 1.54
CA MET A 59 -19.82 12.75 0.65
C MET A 59 -18.41 12.73 0.02
N GLN A 60 -17.91 13.91 -0.38
CA GLN A 60 -16.58 14.03 -0.96
C GLN A 60 -15.47 13.79 0.07
N GLU A 61 -15.66 14.22 1.31
CA GLU A 61 -14.73 13.97 2.41
C GLU A 61 -14.74 12.49 2.79
N LEU A 62 -15.94 11.90 2.95
CA LEU A 62 -16.12 10.48 3.23
C LEU A 62 -15.36 9.63 2.22
N ARG A 63 -15.55 9.89 0.92
CA ARG A 63 -14.84 9.17 -0.15
C ARG A 63 -13.33 9.24 0.00
N GLN A 64 -12.76 10.41 0.32
CA GLN A 64 -11.32 10.56 0.49
C GLN A 64 -10.80 9.77 1.69
N ARG A 65 -11.52 9.79 2.80
CA ARG A 65 -11.17 9.02 4.01
C ARG A 65 -11.25 7.52 3.77
N GLU A 66 -12.30 7.03 3.11
CA GLU A 66 -12.44 5.62 2.73
C GLU A 66 -11.35 5.17 1.74
N GLN A 67 -10.90 6.05 0.85
CA GLN A 67 -9.73 5.78 0.01
C GLN A 67 -8.45 5.66 0.84
N ALA A 68 -8.21 6.58 1.79
CA ALA A 68 -7.03 6.54 2.65
C ALA A 68 -6.98 5.27 3.53
N LEU A 69 -8.13 4.76 3.99
CA LEU A 69 -8.23 3.51 4.73
C LEU A 69 -7.92 2.25 3.91
N GLY A 70 -7.77 2.36 2.58
CA GLY A 70 -7.54 1.19 1.74
C GLY A 70 -8.76 0.26 1.59
N ILE A 71 -9.95 0.70 2.01
CA ILE A 71 -11.16 -0.14 1.96
C ILE A 71 -11.80 -0.18 0.57
N THR A 72 -11.51 0.82 -0.26
CA THR A 72 -11.96 0.82 -1.66
C THR A 72 -11.11 -0.11 -2.53
N PRO A 73 -11.67 -0.77 -3.56
CA PRO A 73 -10.89 -1.59 -4.49
C PRO A 73 -9.70 -0.85 -5.13
N ALA A 74 -9.85 0.46 -5.37
CA ALA A 74 -8.80 1.28 -5.97
C ALA A 74 -7.64 1.59 -5.01
N ALA A 75 -7.90 1.55 -3.69
CA ALA A 75 -6.91 1.83 -2.66
C ALA A 75 -6.30 0.56 -2.04
N ARG A 76 -6.88 -0.62 -2.29
CA ARG A 76 -6.26 -1.89 -1.88
C ARG A 76 -4.96 -2.07 -2.67
N PRO A 77 -3.83 -2.36 -2.01
CA PRO A 77 -2.62 -2.73 -2.72
C PRO A 77 -2.96 -3.92 -3.62
N ALA A 78 -2.65 -3.80 -4.90
CA ALA A 78 -2.80 -4.92 -5.82
C ALA A 78 -2.08 -6.12 -5.19
N LYS A 79 -2.78 -7.25 -5.02
CA LYS A 79 -2.12 -8.49 -4.64
C LYS A 79 -1.06 -8.72 -5.71
N SER A 80 0.21 -8.48 -5.41
CA SER A 80 1.29 -8.90 -6.27
C SER A 80 1.29 -10.42 -6.23
N SER A 81 0.50 -11.04 -7.11
CA SER A 81 0.75 -12.41 -7.56
C SER A 81 2.01 -12.36 -8.39
N VAL A 82 3.13 -12.14 -7.71
CA VAL A 82 4.44 -12.41 -8.25
C VAL A 82 5.11 -13.25 -7.18
N GLU A 83 4.93 -14.56 -7.29
CA GLU A 83 6.04 -15.45 -6.96
C GLU A 83 7.18 -15.06 -7.89
N VAL A 84 7.92 -14.00 -7.55
CA VAL A 84 9.25 -13.81 -8.10
C VAL A 84 10.04 -14.90 -7.41
N ALA A 85 10.22 -16.03 -8.09
CA ALA A 85 11.40 -16.83 -7.85
C ALA A 85 12.57 -15.84 -7.94
N VAL A 86 13.13 -15.47 -6.78
CA VAL A 86 14.38 -14.72 -6.72
C VAL A 86 15.43 -15.71 -7.18
N GLU A 87 15.49 -15.91 -8.50
CA GLU A 87 16.66 -16.47 -9.13
C GLU A 87 17.78 -15.52 -8.76
N LYS A 88 18.77 -16.03 -8.02
CA LYS A 88 19.95 -15.27 -7.64
C LYS A 88 20.63 -14.81 -8.93
N VAL A 89 20.29 -13.60 -9.39
CA VAL A 89 21.05 -12.92 -10.44
C VAL A 89 22.38 -12.56 -9.79
N THR A 90 23.36 -13.46 -9.93
CA THR A 90 24.71 -13.35 -9.36
C THR A 90 25.54 -12.25 -10.01
N GLU A 91 25.01 -11.54 -11.00
CA GLU A 91 25.73 -10.46 -11.68
C GLU A 91 24.87 -9.20 -11.78
N THR A 92 25.24 -8.21 -10.97
CA THR A 92 24.70 -6.86 -11.05
C THR A 92 24.99 -6.27 -12.45
N PRO A 93 24.11 -5.42 -13.00
CA PRO A 93 24.38 -4.71 -14.25
C PRO A 93 25.72 -3.95 -14.26
N LEU A 94 26.20 -3.52 -13.09
CA LEU A 94 27.50 -2.87 -12.91
C LEU A 94 28.69 -3.81 -13.13
N GLN A 95 28.59 -5.08 -12.74
CA GLN A 95 29.64 -6.08 -13.00
C GLN A 95 29.80 -6.32 -14.51
N ARG A 96 28.70 -6.50 -15.24
CA ARG A 96 28.70 -6.63 -16.72
C ARG A 96 29.28 -5.44 -17.47
N ILE A 97 29.18 -4.23 -16.89
CA ILE A 97 29.78 -3.01 -17.48
C ILE A 97 31.28 -2.97 -17.19
N THR A 98 31.69 -3.40 -16.00
CA THR A 98 33.09 -3.41 -15.56
C THR A 98 33.92 -4.40 -16.35
N GLU A 99 33.41 -5.62 -16.55
CA GLU A 99 34.07 -6.68 -17.33
C GLU A 99 34.31 -6.25 -18.79
N ARG A 100 33.29 -5.69 -19.45
CA ARG A 100 33.43 -5.16 -20.82
C ARG A 100 34.49 -4.07 -20.95
N ARG A 101 34.71 -3.26 -19.90
CA ARG A 101 35.80 -2.26 -19.91
C ARG A 101 37.17 -2.92 -19.80
N ILE A 102 37.31 -3.95 -18.98
CA ILE A 102 38.55 -4.71 -18.81
C ILE A 102 38.92 -5.41 -20.13
N GLU A 103 37.95 -6.06 -20.78
CA GLU A 103 38.16 -6.73 -22.07
C GLU A 103 38.62 -5.76 -23.17
N ARG A 104 37.98 -4.59 -23.28
CA ARG A 104 38.37 -3.57 -24.27
C ARG A 104 39.81 -3.08 -24.05
N ARG A 105 40.20 -2.87 -22.79
CA ARG A 105 41.55 -2.45 -22.43
C ARG A 105 42.58 -3.52 -22.80
N ASN A 106 42.31 -4.78 -22.46
CA ASN A 106 43.22 -5.89 -22.76
C ASN A 106 43.37 -6.12 -24.27
N ASN A 107 42.28 -6.00 -25.03
CA ASN A 107 42.31 -6.13 -26.48
C ASN A 107 43.09 -4.98 -27.17
N ALA A 108 42.96 -3.74 -26.66
CA ALA A 108 43.74 -2.60 -27.14
C ALA A 108 45.24 -2.78 -26.88
N SER A 109 45.62 -3.27 -25.70
CA SER A 109 47.01 -3.58 -25.36
C SER A 109 47.59 -4.69 -26.25
N ARG A 110 46.84 -5.76 -26.52
CA ARG A 110 47.26 -6.83 -27.43
C ARG A 110 47.46 -6.36 -28.87
N LYS A 111 46.58 -5.50 -29.38
CA LYS A 111 46.73 -4.90 -30.72
C LYS A 111 47.94 -3.96 -30.81
N SER A 112 48.28 -3.26 -29.73
CA SER A 112 49.47 -2.41 -29.68
C SER A 112 50.78 -3.19 -29.71
N SER A 113 50.83 -4.37 -29.07
CA SER A 113 52.04 -5.22 -29.04
C SER A 113 52.25 -6.04 -30.31
N ALA A 114 51.20 -6.27 -31.11
CA ALA A 114 51.28 -7.01 -32.37
C ALA A 114 51.71 -6.14 -33.58
N ASN A 115 51.90 -4.83 -33.37
CA ASN A 115 52.21 -3.85 -34.41
C ASN A 115 53.62 -3.24 -34.28
N VAL A 116 54.53 -3.94 -33.58
CA VAL A 116 55.95 -3.61 -33.40
C VAL A 116 56.80 -4.77 -33.91
#